data_AF-A0A077ZS02-F1
#
_entry.id   AF-A0A077ZS02-F1
#
_cell.length_a   1.000
_cell.length_b   1.000
_cell.length_c   1.000
_cell.angle_alpha   90.00
_cell.angle_beta   90.00
_cell.angle_gamma   90.00
#
_symmetry.space_group_name_H-M   'P 1'
#
loop_
_entity.id
_entity.type
_entity.pdbx_description
1 polymer ?
#
loop_
_entity_poly.entity_id
_entity_poly.type
_entity_poly.pdbx_seq_one_letter_code
_entity_poly.pdbx_strand_id
1 'polypeptide(L)'
;MGKKAKDKRDIYYRKAKEEGYRARSAYKLLQIDEEFNIFENVDRVVDLCAAPGSWSQVISKRLKEKGLDIINEKRIISVDLFEMAPIEGCTIVKGDITREKTVQQIQEIFKDQETQLVVSDGAPDILGDHDFDQYIQHQLVLAALNIAIRLLQPGGTFVAKVFRGKDINLLHRQIKMLFRDVYCSKPKCSRNSSIEGFVVGKFFIGKEAIGLTSERLNLWDALTTINHLKNFEKIYYQEEEEKIEDIIPFVACGKNEEFDADMNYSLKTVVTTHKKEDEKQQEGQEEYKYIEPRQKPIDPPYKAFLAKRNELNNNQ
;
A
#
# COMPACT_ATOMS: atom_id res chain seq x y z
N MET A 1 22.34 4.15 24.88
CA MET A 1 21.14 3.44 24.37
C MET A 1 20.75 2.35 25.36
N GLY A 2 19.78 2.61 26.24
CA GLY A 2 19.48 1.74 27.39
C GLY A 2 18.61 0.52 27.07
N LYS A 3 18.72 -0.54 27.89
CA LYS A 3 17.98 -1.81 27.83
C LYS A 3 16.46 -1.67 27.58
N LYS A 4 15.84 -0.55 27.98
CA LYS A 4 14.40 -0.23 27.74
C LYS A 4 14.02 -0.03 26.25
N ALA A 5 14.96 0.20 25.34
CA ALA A 5 14.65 0.46 23.92
C ALA A 5 14.43 -0.81 23.08
N LYS A 6 14.90 -1.98 23.55
CA LYS A 6 14.69 -3.25 22.84
C LYS A 6 13.27 -3.78 23.06
N ASP A 7 12.76 -3.73 24.28
CA ASP A 7 11.42 -4.20 24.67
C ASP A 7 10.27 -3.29 24.24
N LYS A 8 10.55 -2.01 23.95
CA LYS A 8 9.56 -1.04 23.43
C LYS A 8 9.48 -0.95 21.91
N ARG A 9 10.16 -1.84 21.17
CA ARG A 9 10.02 -1.87 19.71
C ARG A 9 8.66 -2.41 19.34
N ASP A 10 8.08 -1.77 18.35
CA ASP A 10 6.81 -2.12 17.77
C ASP A 10 6.73 -3.61 17.40
N ILE A 11 5.65 -4.29 17.81
CA ILE A 11 5.48 -5.73 17.63
C ILE A 11 5.46 -6.13 16.16
N TYR A 12 4.76 -5.36 15.31
CA TYR A 12 4.69 -5.63 13.88
C TYR A 12 6.02 -5.34 13.18
N TYR A 13 6.82 -4.40 13.71
CA TYR A 13 8.20 -4.23 13.24
C TYR A 13 9.05 -5.46 13.53
N ARG A 14 8.95 -6.05 14.73
CA ARG A 14 9.70 -7.27 15.07
C ARG A 14 9.26 -8.44 14.21
N LYS A 15 7.95 -8.72 14.14
CA LYS A 15 7.42 -9.81 13.33
C LYS A 15 7.82 -9.67 11.86
N ALA A 16 7.79 -8.46 11.30
CA ALA A 16 8.25 -8.23 9.94
C ALA A 16 9.72 -8.62 9.75
N LYS A 17 10.60 -8.38 10.72
CA LYS A 17 12.01 -8.80 10.63
C LYS A 17 12.19 -10.30 10.76
N GLU A 18 11.42 -10.95 11.63
CA GLU A 18 11.42 -12.41 11.79
C GLU A 18 10.96 -13.11 10.50
N GLU A 19 9.88 -12.62 9.89
CA GLU A 19 9.30 -13.17 8.66
C GLU A 19 10.04 -12.71 7.38
N GLY A 20 11.04 -11.82 7.52
CA GLY A 20 11.86 -11.35 6.40
C GLY A 20 11.21 -10.28 5.51
N TYR A 21 10.16 -9.63 5.99
CA TYR A 21 9.59 -8.43 5.38
C TYR A 21 10.48 -7.19 5.61
N ARG A 22 10.54 -6.32 4.60
CA ARG A 22 11.35 -5.10 4.63
C ARG A 22 10.81 -4.08 5.63
N ALA A 23 9.48 -3.98 5.74
CA ALA A 23 8.80 -3.06 6.64
C ALA A 23 7.56 -3.71 7.26
N ARG A 24 7.10 -3.15 8.40
CA ARG A 24 5.88 -3.58 9.08
C ARG A 24 4.60 -3.36 8.27
N SER A 25 4.63 -2.47 7.27
CA SER A 25 3.47 -2.19 6.42
C SER A 25 3.01 -3.40 5.61
N ALA A 26 3.85 -4.44 5.45
CA ALA A 26 3.44 -5.74 4.91
C ALA A 26 2.15 -6.28 5.58
N TYR A 27 2.03 -6.14 6.92
CA TYR A 27 0.84 -6.61 7.64
C TYR A 27 -0.43 -5.83 7.29
N LYS A 28 -0.31 -4.58 6.83
CA LYS A 28 -1.48 -3.80 6.41
C LYS A 28 -2.12 -4.46 5.19
N LEU A 29 -1.32 -4.82 4.19
CA LEU A 29 -1.81 -5.50 3.00
C LEU A 29 -2.32 -6.90 3.32
N LEU A 30 -1.63 -7.66 4.19
CA LEU A 30 -2.09 -8.98 4.61
C LEU A 30 -3.46 -8.94 5.32
N GLN A 31 -3.66 -7.99 6.24
CA GLN A 31 -4.93 -7.82 6.95
C GLN A 31 -6.05 -7.31 6.03
N ILE A 32 -5.73 -6.43 5.07
CA ILE A 32 -6.70 -5.99 4.05
C ILE A 32 -7.09 -7.17 3.15
N ASP A 33 -6.12 -7.98 2.73
CA ASP A 33 -6.37 -9.17 1.92
C ASP A 33 -7.23 -10.19 2.65
N GLU A 34 -6.97 -10.43 3.93
CA GLU A 34 -7.78 -11.35 4.74
C GLU A 34 -9.26 -10.95 4.82
N GLU A 35 -9.56 -9.65 4.88
CA GLU A 35 -10.92 -9.15 4.96
C GLU A 35 -11.61 -9.05 3.59
N PHE A 36 -10.87 -8.60 2.56
CA PHE A 36 -11.45 -8.27 1.26
C PHE A 36 -11.15 -9.29 0.15
N ASN A 37 -10.34 -10.31 0.41
CA ASN A 37 -9.86 -11.30 -0.55
C ASN A 37 -9.31 -10.65 -1.82
N ILE A 38 -8.47 -9.62 -1.68
CA ILE A 38 -8.04 -8.80 -2.82
C ILE A 38 -7.15 -9.56 -3.81
N PHE A 39 -6.54 -10.68 -3.42
CA PHE A 39 -5.78 -11.54 -4.33
C PHE A 39 -6.61 -12.64 -5.00
N GLU A 40 -7.92 -12.73 -4.72
CA GLU A 40 -8.81 -13.68 -5.39
C GLU A 40 -8.89 -13.36 -6.88
N ASN A 41 -8.62 -14.35 -7.75
CA ASN A 41 -8.62 -14.19 -9.21
C ASN A 41 -7.68 -13.09 -9.76
N VAL A 42 -6.64 -12.73 -8.99
CA VAL A 42 -5.61 -11.77 -9.41
C VAL A 42 -4.37 -12.46 -9.95
N ASP A 43 -3.95 -12.02 -11.14
CA ASP A 43 -2.82 -12.57 -11.88
C ASP A 43 -1.74 -11.52 -12.17
N ARG A 44 -2.15 -10.28 -12.43
CA ARG A 44 -1.28 -9.12 -12.65
C ARG A 44 -1.56 -8.02 -11.64
N VAL A 45 -0.49 -7.52 -11.02
CA VAL A 45 -0.55 -6.53 -9.94
C VAL A 45 0.42 -5.39 -10.20
N VAL A 46 -0.03 -4.17 -9.92
CA VAL A 46 0.84 -2.99 -9.87
C VAL A 46 0.89 -2.46 -8.45
N ASP A 47 2.10 -2.33 -7.90
CA ASP A 47 2.38 -1.73 -6.59
C ASP A 47 2.97 -0.34 -6.82
N LEU A 48 2.22 0.71 -6.53
CA LEU A 48 2.61 2.11 -6.70
C LEU A 48 3.17 2.68 -5.40
N CYS A 49 4.15 3.58 -5.51
CA CYS A 49 4.88 4.09 -4.34
C CYS A 49 5.44 2.94 -3.48
N ALA A 50 6.01 1.95 -4.16
CA ALA A 50 6.31 0.65 -3.57
C ALA A 50 7.48 0.67 -2.58
N ALA A 51 8.40 1.64 -2.63
CA ALA A 51 9.61 1.62 -1.83
C ALA A 51 9.27 1.62 -0.32
N PRO A 52 9.91 0.75 0.50
CA PRO A 52 11.05 -0.10 0.21
C PRO A 52 10.69 -1.49 -0.36
N GLY A 53 9.41 -1.79 -0.60
CA GLY A 53 8.94 -2.99 -1.30
C GLY A 53 8.26 -4.03 -0.42
N SER A 54 7.77 -3.64 0.75
CA SER A 54 7.14 -4.60 1.67
C SER A 54 5.82 -5.15 1.14
N TRP A 55 5.03 -4.34 0.42
CA TRP A 55 3.79 -4.78 -0.25
C TRP A 55 4.12 -5.67 -1.45
N SER A 56 5.07 -5.27 -2.28
CA SER A 56 5.64 -6.12 -3.34
C SER A 56 6.12 -7.50 -2.86
N GLN A 57 6.71 -7.61 -1.67
CA GLN A 57 7.07 -8.90 -1.07
C GLN A 57 5.84 -9.75 -0.72
N VAL A 58 4.79 -9.13 -0.19
CA VAL A 58 3.51 -9.82 0.10
C VAL A 58 2.87 -10.29 -1.20
N ILE A 59 2.80 -9.43 -2.21
CA ILE A 59 2.23 -9.74 -3.53
C ILE A 59 2.97 -10.93 -4.16
N SER A 60 4.31 -10.87 -4.22
CA SER A 60 5.15 -11.95 -4.75
C SER A 60 4.87 -13.29 -4.05
N LYS A 61 4.84 -13.28 -2.72
CA LYS A 61 4.53 -14.49 -1.93
C LYS A 61 3.12 -15.03 -2.24
N ARG A 62 2.10 -14.16 -2.24
CA ARG A 62 0.70 -14.55 -2.49
C ARG A 62 0.48 -15.11 -3.90
N LEU A 63 1.02 -14.48 -4.93
CA LEU A 63 0.88 -14.99 -6.31
C LEU A 63 1.62 -16.32 -6.50
N LYS A 64 2.77 -16.50 -5.85
CA LYS A 64 3.51 -17.78 -5.84
C LYS A 64 2.74 -18.88 -5.10
N GLU A 65 2.12 -18.59 -3.96
CA GLU A 65 1.25 -19.53 -3.22
C GLU A 65 0.05 -20.00 -4.06
N LYS A 66 -0.43 -19.15 -4.99
CA LYS A 66 -1.46 -19.51 -5.98
C LYS A 66 -0.95 -20.37 -7.15
N GLY A 67 0.35 -20.68 -7.20
CA GLY A 67 0.96 -21.46 -8.29
C GLY A 67 1.21 -20.69 -9.57
N LEU A 68 1.17 -19.35 -9.55
CA LEU A 68 1.46 -18.54 -10.73
C LEU A 68 2.98 -18.48 -10.98
N ASP A 69 3.37 -18.57 -12.25
CA ASP A 69 4.77 -18.42 -12.67
C ASP A 69 5.18 -16.94 -12.66
N ILE A 70 5.54 -16.43 -11.47
CA ILE A 70 6.02 -15.06 -11.30
C ILE A 70 7.48 -14.86 -11.76
N ILE A 71 8.20 -15.93 -12.10
CA ILE A 71 9.63 -15.85 -12.45
C ILE A 71 9.78 -15.63 -13.96
N ASN A 72 9.06 -16.41 -14.76
CA ASN A 72 9.17 -16.32 -16.22
C ASN A 72 8.13 -15.35 -16.80
N GLU A 73 7.01 -15.13 -16.12
CA GLU A 73 5.98 -14.20 -16.57
C GLU A 73 5.99 -12.94 -15.73
N LYS A 74 6.02 -11.79 -16.41
CA LYS A 74 5.96 -10.49 -15.77
C LYS A 74 4.55 -10.24 -15.25
N ARG A 75 4.32 -10.61 -14.00
CA ARG A 75 3.03 -10.51 -13.30
C ARG A 75 2.96 -9.36 -12.31
N ILE A 76 4.11 -8.92 -11.79
CA ILE A 76 4.18 -7.88 -10.76
C ILE A 76 5.05 -6.74 -11.26
N ILE A 77 4.50 -5.52 -11.23
CA ILE A 77 5.28 -4.30 -11.48
C ILE A 77 5.22 -3.42 -10.25
N SER A 78 6.39 -3.04 -9.74
CA SER A 78 6.54 -2.15 -8.59
C SER A 78 7.11 -0.82 -9.06
N VAL A 79 6.43 0.28 -8.77
CA VAL A 79 6.77 1.61 -9.23
C VAL A 79 7.09 2.52 -8.05
N ASP A 80 8.23 3.19 -8.09
CA ASP A 80 8.57 4.20 -7.10
C ASP A 80 9.52 5.25 -7.68
N LEU A 81 9.56 6.44 -7.08
CA LEU A 81 10.55 7.48 -7.39
C LEU A 81 11.96 7.05 -6.95
N PHE A 82 12.03 6.34 -5.83
CA PHE A 82 13.27 5.86 -5.24
C PHE A 82 13.68 4.49 -5.77
N GLU A 83 14.97 4.22 -5.71
CA GLU A 83 15.48 2.89 -6.03
C GLU A 83 15.09 1.89 -4.95
N MET A 84 14.72 0.70 -5.40
CA MET A 84 14.29 -0.39 -4.56
C MET A 84 15.13 -1.63 -4.86
N ALA A 85 15.51 -2.35 -3.81
CA ALA A 85 16.24 -3.60 -3.96
C ALA A 85 15.38 -4.64 -4.69
N PRO A 86 15.97 -5.50 -5.54
CA PRO A 86 15.23 -6.53 -6.28
C PRO A 86 14.35 -7.38 -5.37
N ILE A 87 13.15 -7.71 -5.85
CA ILE A 87 12.22 -8.65 -5.20
C ILE A 87 11.93 -9.75 -6.21
N GLU A 88 11.91 -10.99 -5.74
CA GLU A 88 11.63 -12.17 -6.57
C GLU A 88 10.29 -11.99 -7.33
N GLY A 89 10.34 -12.14 -8.65
CA GLY A 89 9.18 -12.02 -9.54
C GLY A 89 8.62 -10.60 -9.74
N CYS A 90 9.22 -9.57 -9.14
CA CYS A 90 8.81 -8.18 -9.34
C CYS A 90 9.68 -7.47 -10.37
N THR A 91 9.06 -6.89 -11.39
CA THR A 91 9.72 -5.91 -12.26
C THR A 91 9.67 -4.55 -11.59
N ILE A 92 10.83 -3.97 -11.28
CA ILE A 92 10.93 -2.68 -10.61
C ILE A 92 11.10 -1.57 -11.65
N VAL A 93 10.21 -0.57 -11.60
CA VAL A 93 10.25 0.62 -12.46
C VAL A 93 10.52 1.83 -11.57
N LYS A 94 11.63 2.52 -11.84
CA LYS A 94 11.92 3.81 -11.22
C LYS A 94 11.18 4.90 -12.00
N GLY A 95 10.07 5.39 -11.47
CA GLY A 95 9.14 6.23 -12.20
C GLY A 95 8.34 7.16 -11.29
N ASP A 96 8.00 8.32 -11.84
CA ASP A 96 7.08 9.26 -11.22
C ASP A 96 5.66 8.90 -11.66
N ILE A 97 4.79 8.55 -10.71
CA ILE A 97 3.42 8.14 -11.01
C ILE A 97 2.56 9.28 -11.59
N THR A 98 3.04 10.52 -11.50
CA THR A 98 2.40 11.70 -12.11
C THR A 98 2.84 11.92 -13.56
N ARG A 99 3.58 10.99 -14.19
CA ARG A 99 4.12 11.14 -15.56
C ARG A 99 3.63 10.06 -16.51
N GLU A 100 3.27 10.48 -17.72
CA GLU A 100 2.69 9.58 -18.74
C GLU A 100 3.63 8.44 -19.11
N LYS A 101 4.93 8.76 -19.21
CA LYS A 101 5.97 7.76 -19.48
C LYS A 101 5.89 6.56 -18.55
N THR A 102 5.49 6.75 -17.29
CA THR A 102 5.46 5.70 -16.29
C THR A 102 4.34 4.71 -16.60
N VAL A 103 3.17 5.19 -17.04
CA VAL A 103 2.09 4.32 -17.49
C VAL A 103 2.44 3.61 -18.79
N GLN A 104 3.02 4.32 -19.76
CA GLN A 104 3.48 3.72 -21.02
C GLN A 104 4.47 2.58 -20.76
N GLN A 105 5.45 2.78 -19.86
CA GLN A 105 6.39 1.73 -19.46
C GLN A 105 5.68 0.53 -18.82
N ILE A 106 4.68 0.75 -17.97
CA ILE A 106 3.91 -0.34 -17.35
C ILE A 106 3.15 -1.14 -18.43
N GLN A 107 2.49 -0.45 -19.37
CA GLN A 107 1.75 -1.06 -20.47
C GLN A 107 2.67 -1.87 -21.39
N GLU A 108 3.84 -1.33 -21.75
CA GLU A 108 4.85 -2.03 -22.53
C GLU A 108 5.31 -3.33 -21.84
N ILE A 109 5.57 -3.28 -20.52
CA ILE A 109 6.01 -4.44 -19.74
C ILE A 109 4.94 -5.54 -19.71
N PHE A 110 3.67 -5.14 -19.54
CA PHE A 110 2.54 -6.07 -19.58
C PHE A 110 2.01 -6.38 -20.99
N LYS A 111 2.65 -5.85 -22.05
CA LYS A 111 2.21 -6.05 -23.44
C LYS A 111 0.74 -5.70 -23.64
N ASP A 112 0.34 -4.55 -23.10
CA ASP A 112 -1.03 -4.01 -23.12
C ASP A 112 -2.10 -4.89 -22.45
N GLN A 113 -1.69 -5.89 -21.67
CA GLN A 113 -2.62 -6.65 -20.85
C GLN A 113 -3.09 -5.83 -19.64
N GLU A 114 -4.39 -5.82 -19.42
CA GLU A 114 -5.00 -5.13 -18.28
C GLU A 114 -4.66 -5.81 -16.94
N THR A 115 -4.73 -5.06 -15.84
CA THR A 115 -4.36 -5.52 -14.50
C THR A 115 -5.60 -5.77 -13.65
N GLN A 116 -5.51 -6.72 -12.71
CA GLN A 116 -6.63 -7.04 -11.82
C GLN A 116 -6.57 -6.27 -10.51
N LEU A 117 -5.36 -5.89 -10.08
CA LEU A 117 -5.13 -5.23 -8.80
C LEU A 117 -4.09 -4.12 -8.95
N VAL A 118 -4.43 -2.94 -8.43
CA VAL A 118 -3.49 -1.82 -8.26
C VAL A 118 -3.50 -1.41 -6.80
N VAL A 119 -2.33 -1.34 -6.18
CA VAL A 119 -2.18 -1.00 -4.76
C VAL A 119 -1.21 0.17 -4.56
N SER A 120 -1.38 0.94 -3.48
CA SER A 120 -0.46 2.02 -3.07
C SER A 120 -0.47 2.25 -1.55
N ASP A 121 0.69 2.10 -0.90
CA ASP A 121 0.90 2.51 0.51
C ASP A 121 1.68 3.84 0.62
N GLY A 122 1.77 4.58 -0.49
CA GLY A 122 2.48 5.84 -0.57
C GLY A 122 1.96 6.87 0.42
N ALA A 123 2.88 7.59 1.05
CA ALA A 123 2.58 8.76 1.86
C ALA A 123 3.69 9.82 1.71
N PRO A 124 3.35 11.12 1.72
CA PRO A 124 4.32 12.18 1.76
C PRO A 124 5.01 12.23 3.12
N ASP A 125 6.12 12.98 3.19
CA ASP A 125 6.70 13.37 4.46
C ASP A 125 5.70 14.26 5.22
N ILE A 126 5.33 13.83 6.43
CA ILE A 126 4.34 14.50 7.28
C ILE A 126 4.99 15.77 7.86
N LEU A 127 4.42 16.94 7.55
CA LEU A 127 4.89 18.24 8.04
C LEU A 127 4.32 18.57 9.42
N GLY A 128 3.22 17.92 9.81
CA GLY A 128 2.53 18.14 11.08
C GLY A 128 1.37 19.13 11.00
N ASP A 129 1.17 19.77 9.84
CA ASP A 129 -0.06 20.48 9.50
C ASP A 129 -1.03 19.48 8.87
N HIS A 130 -2.04 19.08 9.63
CA HIS A 130 -2.95 18.00 9.23
C HIS A 130 -3.74 18.32 7.96
N ASP A 131 -4.14 19.57 7.75
CA ASP A 131 -4.93 19.94 6.58
C ASP A 131 -4.06 19.88 5.32
N PHE A 132 -2.82 20.37 5.42
CA PHE A 132 -1.86 20.30 4.32
C PHE A 132 -1.40 18.85 4.03
N ASP A 133 -1.08 18.08 5.08
CA ASP A 133 -0.67 16.68 4.96
C ASP A 133 -1.78 15.84 4.32
N GLN A 134 -3.04 16.10 4.68
CA GLN A 134 -4.21 15.47 4.06
C GLN A 134 -4.33 15.84 2.58
N TYR A 135 -4.18 17.11 2.23
CA TYR A 135 -4.25 17.58 0.84
C TYR A 135 -3.20 16.90 -0.03
N ILE A 136 -1.94 16.84 0.43
CA ILE A 136 -0.86 16.18 -0.33
C ILE A 136 -1.12 14.67 -0.46
N GLN A 137 -1.60 14.01 0.60
CA GLN A 137 -1.99 12.60 0.51
C GLN A 137 -3.11 12.39 -0.51
N HIS A 138 -4.12 13.26 -0.54
CA HIS A 138 -5.21 13.21 -1.51
C HIS A 138 -4.67 13.30 -2.94
N GLN A 139 -3.78 14.26 -3.23
CA GLN A 139 -3.16 14.40 -4.55
C GLN A 139 -2.38 13.14 -4.96
N LEU A 140 -1.67 12.51 -4.03
CA LEU A 140 -0.95 11.26 -4.29
C LEU A 140 -1.91 10.12 -4.64
N VAL A 141 -3.04 10.01 -3.93
CA VAL A 141 -4.06 9.00 -4.22
C VAL A 141 -4.74 9.25 -5.56
N LEU A 142 -5.00 10.50 -5.93
CA LEU A 142 -5.54 10.85 -7.25
C LEU A 142 -4.58 10.47 -8.38
N ALA A 143 -3.28 10.72 -8.21
CA ALA A 143 -2.27 10.29 -9.18
C ALA A 143 -2.24 8.75 -9.32
N ALA A 144 -2.30 8.02 -8.20
CA ALA A 144 -2.39 6.56 -8.21
C ALA A 144 -3.68 6.04 -8.87
N LEU A 145 -4.81 6.68 -8.58
CA LEU A 145 -6.11 6.37 -9.17
C LEU A 145 -6.12 6.62 -10.69
N ASN A 146 -5.45 7.68 -11.14
CA ASN A 146 -5.29 8.01 -12.55
C ASN A 146 -4.52 6.91 -13.33
N ILE A 147 -3.50 6.33 -12.71
CA ILE A 147 -2.83 5.13 -13.23
C ILE A 147 -3.78 3.93 -13.22
N ALA A 148 -4.48 3.72 -12.10
CA ALA A 148 -5.39 2.59 -11.94
C ALA A 148 -6.49 2.58 -13.02
N ILE A 149 -7.10 3.71 -13.35
CA ILE A 149 -8.12 3.84 -14.41
C ILE A 149 -7.58 3.37 -15.77
N ARG A 150 -6.31 3.63 -16.07
CA ARG A 150 -5.70 3.26 -17.37
C ARG A 150 -5.35 1.78 -17.45
N LEU A 151 -4.93 1.20 -16.32
CA LEU A 151 -4.39 -0.17 -16.26
C LEU A 151 -5.43 -1.22 -15.88
N LEU A 152 -6.38 -0.89 -15.00
CA LEU A 152 -7.33 -1.85 -14.47
C LEU A 152 -8.32 -2.33 -15.53
N GLN A 153 -8.57 -3.64 -15.53
CA GLN A 153 -9.69 -4.24 -16.24
C GLN A 153 -11.02 -3.97 -15.54
N PRO A 154 -12.16 -4.03 -16.26
CA PRO A 154 -13.47 -4.09 -15.62
C PRO A 154 -13.53 -5.22 -14.57
N GLY A 155 -14.07 -4.92 -13.39
CA GLY A 155 -14.09 -5.83 -12.26
C GLY A 155 -12.83 -5.78 -11.37
N GLY A 156 -11.77 -5.07 -11.77
CA GLY A 156 -10.53 -4.94 -11.01
C GLY A 156 -10.67 -4.21 -9.66
N THR A 157 -9.64 -4.32 -8.83
CA THR A 157 -9.60 -3.75 -7.46
C THR A 157 -8.49 -2.71 -7.33
N PHE A 158 -8.78 -1.63 -6.60
CA PHE A 158 -7.82 -0.59 -6.23
C PHE A 158 -7.74 -0.47 -4.71
N VAL A 159 -6.52 -0.43 -4.16
CA VAL A 159 -6.28 -0.21 -2.72
C VAL A 159 -5.29 0.92 -2.56
N ALA A 160 -5.63 1.95 -1.79
CA ALA A 160 -4.70 3.06 -1.52
C ALA A 160 -4.76 3.56 -0.09
N LYS A 161 -3.60 3.93 0.47
CA LYS A 161 -3.55 4.67 1.73
C LYS A 161 -4.21 6.04 1.57
N VAL A 162 -5.01 6.42 2.55
CA VAL A 162 -5.64 7.73 2.67
C VAL A 162 -5.42 8.30 4.07
N PHE A 163 -5.49 9.63 4.22
CA PHE A 163 -5.58 10.27 5.53
C PHE A 163 -7.02 10.68 5.78
N ARG A 164 -7.61 10.11 6.84
CA ARG A 164 -9.01 10.30 7.22
C ARG A 164 -9.18 11.60 8.02
N GLY A 165 -9.05 12.73 7.33
CA GLY A 165 -9.38 14.05 7.89
C GLY A 165 -10.76 14.54 7.42
N LYS A 166 -11.01 15.84 7.53
CA LYS A 166 -12.33 16.45 7.31
C LYS A 166 -12.82 16.30 5.87
N ASP A 167 -11.91 16.44 4.89
CA ASP A 167 -12.29 16.50 3.47
C ASP A 167 -12.23 15.15 2.73
N ILE A 168 -12.18 14.03 3.45
CA ILE A 168 -12.08 12.69 2.84
C ILE A 168 -13.29 12.33 1.97
N ASN A 169 -14.45 12.95 2.24
CA ASN A 169 -15.71 12.68 1.53
C ASN A 169 -15.62 12.99 0.03
N LEU A 170 -14.85 14.00 -0.37
CA LEU A 170 -14.65 14.31 -1.78
C LEU A 170 -13.91 13.18 -2.50
N LEU A 171 -12.81 12.69 -1.92
CA LEU A 171 -12.03 11.57 -2.49
C LEU A 171 -12.88 10.30 -2.59
N HIS A 172 -13.64 10.02 -1.53
CA HIS A 172 -14.57 8.92 -1.46
C HIS A 172 -15.61 8.94 -2.59
N ARG A 173 -16.25 10.09 -2.82
CA ARG A 173 -17.20 10.29 -3.94
C ARG A 173 -16.53 10.07 -5.29
N GLN A 174 -15.33 10.62 -5.50
CA GLN A 174 -14.57 10.45 -6.74
C GLN A 174 -14.26 8.98 -7.03
N ILE A 175 -13.88 8.20 -6.01
CA ILE A 175 -13.60 6.76 -6.17
C ILE A 175 -14.90 5.97 -6.41
N LYS A 176 -15.99 6.33 -5.73
CA LYS A 176 -17.30 5.68 -5.89
C LYS A 176 -17.90 5.84 -7.29
N MET A 177 -17.46 6.84 -8.06
CA MET A 177 -17.82 6.97 -9.48
C MET A 177 -17.19 5.90 -10.37
N LEU A 178 -16.11 5.27 -9.90
CA LEU A 178 -15.24 4.39 -10.70
C LEU A 178 -15.38 2.92 -10.29
N PHE A 179 -15.80 2.64 -9.07
CA PHE A 179 -15.91 1.31 -8.49
C PHE A 179 -17.33 1.07 -7.98
N ARG A 180 -17.83 -0.15 -8.14
CA ARG A 180 -19.17 -0.51 -7.66
C ARG A 180 -19.25 -0.47 -6.13
N ASP A 181 -18.24 -1.06 -5.48
CA ASP A 181 -18.20 -1.20 -4.03
C ASP A 181 -16.95 -0.48 -3.51
N VAL A 182 -17.11 0.46 -2.58
CA VAL A 182 -15.97 1.19 -1.99
C VAL A 182 -16.06 1.11 -0.48
N TYR A 183 -14.93 0.83 0.16
CA TYR A 183 -14.80 0.71 1.61
C TYR A 183 -13.66 1.58 2.12
N CYS A 184 -13.79 2.07 3.35
CA CYS A 184 -12.70 2.66 4.10
C CYS A 184 -12.27 1.67 5.18
N SER A 185 -11.03 1.23 5.15
CA SER A 185 -10.48 0.21 6.03
C SER A 185 -9.45 0.78 6.99
N LYS A 186 -9.37 0.23 8.20
CA LYS A 186 -8.24 0.41 9.11
C LYS A 186 -7.71 -0.95 9.57
N PRO A 187 -6.51 -1.35 9.13
CA PRO A 187 -5.84 -2.56 9.61
C PRO A 187 -5.44 -2.45 11.08
N LYS A 188 -5.58 -3.53 11.85
CA LYS A 188 -5.21 -3.59 13.27
C LYS A 188 -3.72 -3.35 13.53
N CYS A 189 -2.87 -3.59 12.53
CA CYS A 189 -1.45 -3.26 12.63
C CYS A 189 -1.15 -1.76 12.46
N SER A 190 -2.13 -0.96 12.06
CA SER A 190 -2.09 0.51 12.09
C SER A 190 -2.34 1.02 13.50
N ARG A 191 -1.62 2.07 13.91
CA ARG A 191 -1.80 2.68 15.23
C ARG A 191 -3.10 3.45 15.29
N ASN A 192 -3.78 3.42 16.44
CA ASN A 192 -5.00 4.19 16.59
C ASN A 192 -4.74 5.69 16.52
N SER A 193 -3.57 6.14 17.00
CA SER A 193 -3.12 7.54 16.92
C SER A 193 -2.83 8.03 15.50
N SER A 194 -2.74 7.13 14.51
CA SER A 194 -2.55 7.52 13.12
C SER A 194 -3.90 7.82 12.47
N ILE A 195 -3.97 8.92 11.71
CA ILE A 195 -5.11 9.26 10.85
C ILE A 195 -5.13 8.45 9.55
N GLU A 196 -4.18 7.53 9.36
CA GLU A 196 -4.16 6.66 8.19
C GLU A 196 -5.38 5.74 8.15
N GLY A 197 -5.89 5.55 6.94
CA GLY A 197 -6.82 4.51 6.56
C GLY A 197 -6.49 4.02 5.16
N PHE A 198 -7.26 3.07 4.65
CA PHE A 198 -7.09 2.53 3.32
C PHE A 198 -8.43 2.55 2.60
N VAL A 199 -8.48 3.13 1.41
CA VAL A 199 -9.64 2.98 0.54
C VAL A 199 -9.49 1.68 -0.25
N VAL A 200 -10.56 0.90 -0.32
CA VAL A 200 -10.65 -0.34 -1.09
C VAL A 200 -11.80 -0.20 -2.08
N GLY A 201 -11.48 0.09 -3.33
CA GLY A 201 -12.44 0.13 -4.44
C GLY A 201 -12.48 -1.21 -5.15
N LYS A 202 -13.58 -1.94 -5.06
CA LYS A 202 -13.80 -3.23 -5.73
C LYS A 202 -14.71 -3.07 -6.94
N PHE A 203 -14.50 -3.94 -7.92
CA PHE A 203 -15.30 -4.03 -9.14
C PHE A 203 -15.26 -2.71 -9.93
N PHE A 204 -14.08 -2.38 -10.47
CA PHE A 204 -13.91 -1.25 -11.38
C PHE A 204 -14.95 -1.31 -12.50
N ILE A 205 -15.67 -0.21 -12.71
CA ILE A 205 -16.81 -0.14 -13.63
C ILE A 205 -16.37 -0.26 -15.10
N GLY A 206 -15.11 0.09 -15.40
CA GLY A 206 -14.53 0.01 -16.74
C GLY A 206 -14.55 1.36 -17.46
N LYS A 207 -13.55 1.57 -18.33
CA LYS A 207 -13.24 2.84 -19.00
C LYS A 207 -14.40 3.34 -19.90
N GLU A 208 -15.01 2.42 -20.65
CA GLU A 208 -16.10 2.75 -21.57
C GLU A 208 -17.36 3.21 -20.82
N ALA A 209 -17.71 2.51 -19.74
CA ALA A 209 -18.89 2.79 -18.92
C ALA A 209 -18.78 4.17 -18.24
N ILE A 210 -17.58 4.57 -17.83
CA ILE A 210 -17.33 5.91 -17.26
C ILE A 210 -17.17 7.00 -18.33
N GLY A 211 -17.22 6.65 -19.62
CA GLY A 211 -17.18 7.59 -20.74
C GLY A 211 -15.79 8.07 -21.14
N LEU A 212 -14.74 7.34 -20.75
CA LEU A 212 -13.37 7.60 -21.20
C LEU A 212 -13.14 6.88 -22.53
N THR A 213 -13.32 7.61 -23.64
CA THR A 213 -12.91 7.19 -25.00
C THR A 213 -11.43 7.49 -25.25
N SER A 214 -10.82 6.86 -26.26
CA SER A 214 -9.39 7.02 -26.58
C SER A 214 -8.93 8.47 -26.77
N GLU A 215 -9.81 9.38 -27.21
CA GLU A 215 -9.50 10.81 -27.34
C GLU A 215 -9.41 11.55 -25.98
N ARG A 216 -10.10 11.05 -24.94
CA ARG A 216 -10.16 11.64 -23.59
C ARG A 216 -9.12 11.08 -22.61
N LEU A 217 -8.50 9.96 -22.96
CA LEU A 217 -7.39 9.35 -22.20
C LEU A 217 -6.09 10.19 -22.23
N ASN A 218 -5.96 11.08 -23.20
CA ASN A 218 -4.80 11.97 -23.43
C ASN A 218 -4.73 13.15 -22.45
N LEU A 219 -5.75 13.36 -21.61
CA LEU A 219 -5.71 14.37 -20.56
C LEU A 219 -5.00 13.76 -19.36
N TRP A 220 -3.70 14.04 -19.26
CA TRP A 220 -2.80 13.41 -18.29
C TRP A 220 -3.01 13.88 -16.83
N ASP A 221 -3.94 14.80 -16.59
CA ASP A 221 -4.29 15.25 -15.25
C ASP A 221 -5.44 14.40 -14.64
N ALA A 222 -5.22 13.92 -13.41
CA ALA A 222 -6.17 13.11 -12.65
C ALA A 222 -7.46 13.88 -12.36
N LEU A 223 -7.34 15.16 -12.02
CA LEU A 223 -8.50 16.03 -11.77
C LEU A 223 -9.26 16.26 -13.06
N THR A 224 -8.55 16.55 -14.16
CA THR A 224 -9.16 16.68 -15.48
C THR A 224 -9.88 15.38 -15.90
N THR A 225 -9.28 14.21 -15.69
CA THR A 225 -9.90 12.91 -15.98
C THR A 225 -11.20 12.73 -15.18
N ILE A 226 -11.20 13.08 -13.90
CA ILE A 226 -12.37 13.03 -13.02
C ILE A 226 -13.44 14.06 -13.43
N ASN A 227 -13.04 15.28 -13.76
CA ASN A 227 -13.92 16.37 -14.20
C ASN A 227 -14.66 16.03 -15.51
N HIS A 228 -14.07 15.17 -16.34
CA HIS A 228 -14.69 14.71 -17.60
C HIS A 228 -15.53 13.45 -17.48
N LEU A 229 -15.66 12.87 -16.28
CA LEU A 229 -16.54 11.73 -16.06
C LEU A 229 -17.99 12.14 -16.31
N LYS A 230 -18.76 11.28 -17.00
CA LYS A 230 -20.17 11.54 -17.37
C LYS A 230 -21.07 11.95 -16.20
N ASN A 231 -20.69 11.57 -14.98
CA ASN A 231 -21.46 11.83 -13.76
C ASN A 231 -20.89 12.96 -12.89
N PHE A 232 -19.88 13.71 -13.36
CA PHE A 232 -19.18 14.73 -12.56
C PHE A 232 -20.10 15.84 -12.06
N GLU A 233 -20.87 16.48 -12.96
CA GLU A 233 -21.76 17.59 -12.60
C GLU A 233 -22.81 17.17 -11.57
N LYS A 234 -23.31 15.93 -11.66
CA LYS A 234 -24.29 15.38 -10.72
C LYS A 234 -23.74 15.25 -9.30
N ILE A 235 -22.44 15.09 -9.12
CA ILE A 235 -21.81 14.88 -7.80
C ILE A 235 -21.24 16.18 -7.23
N TYR A 236 -20.72 17.06 -8.09
CA TYR A 236 -20.11 18.33 -7.66
C TYR A 236 -21.14 19.44 -7.39
N TYR A 237 -22.28 19.42 -8.07
CA TYR A 237 -23.30 20.46 -7.97
C TYR A 237 -24.63 19.98 -7.35
N GLN A 238 -24.70 18.77 -6.80
CA GLN A 238 -25.87 18.38 -6.01
C GLN A 238 -25.89 19.12 -4.68
N GLU A 239 -26.98 19.85 -4.43
CA GLU A 239 -27.24 20.66 -3.24
C GLU A 239 -27.06 19.87 -1.94
N GLU A 240 -26.08 20.33 -1.14
CA GLU A 240 -25.77 20.27 0.30
C GLU A 240 -26.34 19.21 1.28
N GLU A 241 -27.22 18.28 0.92
CA GLU A 241 -27.55 17.17 1.82
C GLU A 241 -26.67 15.95 1.53
N GLU A 242 -25.75 15.64 2.46
CA GLU A 242 -25.06 14.34 2.49
C GLU A 242 -26.11 13.22 2.53
N LYS A 243 -26.40 12.63 1.37
CA LYS A 243 -27.27 11.47 1.31
C LYS A 243 -26.56 10.33 2.03
N ILE A 244 -27.29 9.55 2.83
CA ILE A 244 -26.77 8.35 3.53
C ILE A 244 -26.05 7.41 2.55
N GLU A 245 -26.50 7.38 1.29
CA GLU A 245 -25.90 6.60 0.21
C GLU A 245 -24.43 7.00 -0.05
N ASP A 246 -24.02 8.24 0.19
CA ASP A 246 -22.64 8.73 -0.02
C ASP A 246 -21.66 8.26 1.06
N ILE A 247 -22.16 7.72 2.18
CA ILE A 247 -21.33 7.25 3.28
C ILE A 247 -20.63 5.96 2.87
N ILE A 248 -19.30 6.00 2.83
CA ILE A 248 -18.47 4.83 2.57
C ILE A 248 -18.43 3.97 3.83
N PRO A 249 -18.80 2.67 3.75
CA PRO A 249 -18.71 1.76 4.88
C PRO A 249 -17.29 1.68 5.44
N PHE A 250 -17.20 1.72 6.78
CA PHE A 250 -15.94 1.55 7.48
C PHE A 250 -15.74 0.10 7.92
N VAL A 251 -14.57 -0.47 7.66
CA VAL A 251 -14.24 -1.87 7.97
C VAL A 251 -12.94 -1.92 8.77
N ALA A 252 -12.98 -2.51 9.97
CA ALA A 252 -11.77 -2.85 10.69
C ALA A 252 -11.18 -4.14 10.12
N CYS A 253 -9.88 -4.19 9.84
CA CYS A 253 -9.23 -5.38 9.31
C CYS A 253 -8.27 -6.01 10.32
N GLY A 254 -8.13 -7.33 10.26
CA GLY A 254 -7.30 -8.14 11.17
C GLY A 254 -8.12 -8.80 12.27
N LYS A 255 -7.62 -9.94 12.76
CA LYS A 255 -8.33 -10.80 13.72
C LYS A 255 -8.27 -10.29 15.16
N ASN A 256 -9.22 -10.73 15.98
CA ASN A 256 -9.27 -10.36 17.40
C ASN A 256 -8.05 -10.86 18.17
N GLU A 257 -7.49 -12.00 17.78
CA GLU A 257 -6.34 -12.66 18.40
C GLU A 257 -4.99 -12.00 18.04
N GLU A 258 -4.97 -11.12 17.05
CA GLU A 258 -3.75 -10.40 16.66
C GLU A 258 -3.34 -9.33 17.68
N PHE A 259 -2.06 -8.96 17.62
CA PHE A 259 -1.49 -7.96 18.52
C PHE A 259 -2.09 -6.56 18.30
N ASP A 260 -2.39 -5.87 19.38
CA ASP A 260 -2.68 -4.43 19.37
C ASP A 260 -1.41 -3.63 19.01
N ALA A 261 -1.49 -2.76 17.99
CA ALA A 261 -0.38 -1.93 17.53
C ALA A 261 0.06 -0.84 18.53
N ASP A 262 -0.79 -0.48 19.49
CA ASP A 262 -0.51 0.54 20.51
C ASP A 262 0.01 -0.07 21.83
N MET A 263 -0.08 -1.39 22.00
CA MET A 263 0.44 -2.09 23.17
C MET A 263 1.93 -2.47 23.04
N ASN A 264 2.59 -2.62 24.19
CA ASN A 264 3.96 -3.13 24.26
C ASN A 264 3.95 -4.60 24.69
N TYR A 265 4.68 -5.44 23.96
CA TYR A 265 4.79 -6.87 24.23
C TYR A 265 6.21 -7.24 24.61
N SER A 266 6.32 -8.10 25.64
CA SER A 266 7.60 -8.66 26.04
C SER A 266 8.19 -9.52 24.93
N LEU A 267 9.52 -9.64 24.86
CA LEU A 267 10.18 -10.49 23.87
C LEU A 267 9.76 -11.97 24.00
N LYS A 268 9.46 -12.45 25.21
CA LYS A 268 8.96 -13.80 25.46
C LYS A 268 7.60 -14.06 24.80
N THR A 269 6.73 -13.06 24.78
CA THR A 269 5.38 -13.16 24.20
C THR A 269 5.42 -13.43 22.70
N VAL A 270 6.38 -12.83 21.98
CA VAL A 270 6.53 -12.99 20.52
C VAL A 270 6.96 -14.42 20.16
N VAL A 271 7.87 -14.99 20.94
CA VAL A 271 8.35 -16.36 20.74
C VAL A 271 7.22 -17.35 20.95
N THR A 272 6.38 -17.15 21.97
CA THR A 272 5.31 -18.10 22.30
C THR A 272 4.21 -18.20 21.24
N THR A 273 3.99 -17.19 20.40
CA THR A 273 2.95 -17.23 19.36
C THR A 273 3.32 -18.09 18.16
N HIS A 274 4.61 -18.23 17.82
CA HIS A 274 5.05 -19.11 16.72
C HIS A 274 4.93 -20.60 17.03
N LYS A 275 4.71 -20.98 18.30
CA LYS A 275 4.61 -22.38 18.74
C LYS A 275 3.18 -22.91 18.96
N LYS A 276 2.14 -22.11 18.66
CA LYS A 276 0.76 -22.47 19.03
C LYS A 276 -0.03 -23.26 17.98
N GLU A 277 0.53 -23.58 16.82
CA GLU A 277 -0.17 -24.42 15.84
C GLU A 277 0.05 -25.93 16.02
N ASP A 278 1.00 -26.36 16.86
CA ASP A 278 1.20 -27.77 17.19
C ASP A 278 1.07 -28.01 18.70
N GLU A 279 -0.14 -28.32 19.16
CA GLU A 279 -0.37 -28.84 20.50
C GLU A 279 0.31 -30.22 20.66
N LYS A 280 1.56 -30.21 21.12
CA LYS A 280 2.20 -31.17 22.05
C LYS A 280 3.71 -30.99 21.99
N GLN A 281 4.26 -30.04 22.75
CA GLN A 281 5.57 -30.15 23.40
C GLN A 281 5.82 -28.93 24.29
N GLN A 282 5.70 -29.15 25.60
CA GLN A 282 6.43 -28.35 26.59
C GLN A 282 7.90 -28.75 26.49
N GLU A 283 8.75 -27.83 26.05
CA GLU A 283 10.14 -27.57 26.48
C GLU A 283 10.92 -26.86 25.37
N GLY A 284 11.61 -25.77 25.72
CA GLY A 284 12.38 -24.92 24.81
C GLY A 284 11.65 -23.64 24.40
N GLN A 285 11.58 -22.65 25.29
CA GLN A 285 11.33 -21.27 24.85
C GLN A 285 12.58 -20.81 24.08
N GLU A 286 12.49 -20.66 22.76
CA GLU A 286 13.60 -20.04 22.02
C GLU A 286 13.69 -18.56 22.43
N GLU A 287 14.89 -18.06 22.71
CA GLU A 287 15.04 -16.65 23.06
C GLU A 287 14.89 -15.80 21.79
N TYR A 288 14.18 -14.66 21.85
CA TYR A 288 14.07 -13.76 20.70
C TYR A 288 15.47 -13.39 20.18
N LYS A 289 15.76 -13.81 18.95
CA LYS A 289 17.02 -13.49 18.28
C LYS A 289 16.79 -12.29 17.37
N TYR A 290 17.43 -11.17 17.69
CA TYR A 290 17.41 -10.01 16.81
C TYR A 290 18.03 -10.37 15.45
N ILE A 291 17.27 -10.17 14.39
CA ILE A 291 17.71 -10.34 13.01
C ILE A 291 17.97 -8.94 12.42
N GLU A 292 19.14 -8.74 11.81
CA GLU A 292 19.38 -7.51 11.07
C GLU A 292 18.41 -7.39 9.88
N PRO A 293 18.00 -6.16 9.50
CA PRO A 293 17.22 -5.96 8.30
C PRO A 293 17.85 -6.66 7.09
N ARG A 294 17.08 -7.51 6.39
CA ARG A 294 17.54 -8.24 5.18
C ARG A 294 18.18 -7.32 4.14
N GLN A 295 17.68 -6.09 4.04
CA GLN A 295 18.24 -5.04 3.18
C GLN A 295 18.38 -3.76 4.00
N LYS A 296 19.57 -3.15 3.96
CA LYS A 296 19.76 -1.76 4.43
C LYS A 296 19.20 -0.80 3.35
N PRO A 297 18.73 0.41 3.73
CA PRO A 297 18.31 1.40 2.74
C PRO A 297 19.42 1.63 1.71
N ILE A 298 19.06 1.65 0.42
CA ILE A 298 20.02 1.86 -0.68
C ILE A 298 20.57 3.30 -0.63
N ASP A 299 19.70 4.26 -0.34
CA ASP A 299 20.07 5.66 -0.15
C ASP A 299 19.48 6.21 1.16
N PRO A 300 20.13 5.93 2.31
CA PRO A 300 19.58 6.38 3.58
C PRO A 300 19.65 7.92 3.69
N PRO A 301 18.67 8.59 4.29
CA PRO A 301 18.70 10.05 4.49
C PRO A 301 19.90 10.52 5.33
N TYR A 302 20.52 9.62 6.09
CA TYR A 302 21.73 9.84 6.89
C TYR A 302 23.04 9.46 6.17
N LYS A 303 23.02 9.21 4.85
CA LYS A 303 24.22 8.85 4.07
C LYS A 303 25.32 9.91 4.17
N ALA A 304 24.95 11.19 4.06
CA ALA A 304 25.89 12.30 4.21
C ALA A 304 26.54 12.35 5.60
N PHE A 305 25.77 12.04 6.65
CA PHE A 305 26.30 11.91 8.01
C PHE A 305 27.27 10.73 8.14
N LEU A 306 26.93 9.57 7.56
CA LEU A 306 27.82 8.40 7.57
C LEU A 306 29.14 8.67 6.83
N ALA A 307 29.07 9.37 5.69
CA ALA A 307 30.26 9.78 4.94
C ALA A 307 31.17 10.67 5.79
N LYS A 308 30.63 11.75 6.38
CA LYS A 308 31.38 12.64 7.29
C LYS A 308 31.97 11.91 8.50
N ARG A 309 31.21 10.98 9.09
CA ARG A 309 31.69 10.18 10.24
C ARG A 309 32.86 9.29 9.85
N ASN A 310 32.84 8.70 8.66
CA ASN A 310 33.93 7.86 8.17
C ASN A 310 35.17 8.69 7.80
N GLU A 311 34.99 9.88 7.23
CA GLU A 311 36.10 10.84 7.00
C GLU A 311 36.79 11.23 8.32
N LEU A 312 36.02 11.52 9.36
CA LEU A 312 36.56 11.84 10.69
C LEU A 312 37.32 10.66 11.33
N ASN A 313 36.84 9.44 11.14
CA ASN A 313 37.48 8.24 11.68
C ASN A 313 38.74 7.82 10.91
N ASN A 314 38.86 8.20 9.63
CA ASN A 314 40.04 7.90 8.81
C ASN A 314 41.18 8.92 9.00
N ASN A 315 40.92 10.03 9.69
CA ASN A 315 41.89 11.09 10.02
C ASN A 315 42.45 10.96 11.45
N GLN A 316 42.21 9.83 12.13
CA GLN A 316 42.80 9.45 13.43
C GLN A 316 43.70 8.24 13.24
#